data_AF-A0A2J8X1P1-F1
#
_entry.id   AF-A0A2J8X1P1-F1
#
_cell.length_a   1.000
_cell.length_b   1.000
_cell.length_c   1.000
_cell.angle_alpha   90.00
_cell.angle_beta   90.00
_cell.angle_gamma   90.00
#
_symmetry.space_group_name_H-M   'P 1'
#
loop_
_entity.id
_entity.type
_entity.pdbx_description
1 polymer ?
#
loop_
_entity_poly.entity_id
_entity_poly.type
_entity_poly.pdbx_seq_one_letter_code
_entity_poly.pdbx_strand_id
1 'polypeptide(L)'
;MDADQEKDLQKFLKNVDEISNLIQEMNSDDPVVQQKAVLETEKRLLLMEEDQEEDECRTTLNKTMISPPQTAMKSAEEINSEAFLASVEKDAKERAKRRRENKVLADALKEKGNEAFAEGNYETAILCYTEGLEKLKDMKVLYTNRAQSRECYKKILEINPKLQTQVKDYLNQVDLQEKADLQEKEARELLDSGKNTAVTTKNLLETLSKPDQIPLFYAGGIEILTEMIKECTEQTLFRTHNGFSIISDNKVIR
;
A
#
# COMPACT_ATOMS: atom_id res chain seq x y z
N MET A 1 43.39 -9.47 -30.77
CA MET A 1 42.50 -10.63 -30.57
C MET A 1 42.32 -10.72 -29.08
N ASP A 2 41.12 -10.41 -28.60
CA ASP A 2 40.86 -10.13 -27.19
C ASP A 2 40.89 -11.44 -26.39
N ALA A 3 41.53 -11.44 -25.21
CA ALA A 3 41.74 -12.63 -24.39
C ALA A 3 40.43 -13.32 -23.97
N ASP A 4 39.32 -12.59 -23.97
CA ASP A 4 37.99 -13.14 -23.69
C ASP A 4 37.40 -13.89 -24.90
N GLN A 5 37.69 -13.48 -26.13
CA GLN A 5 37.27 -14.21 -27.34
C GLN A 5 37.94 -15.58 -27.46
N GLU A 6 39.20 -15.69 -27.04
CA GLU A 6 39.94 -16.96 -27.05
C GLU A 6 39.38 -17.95 -26.01
N LYS A 7 39.00 -17.46 -24.83
CA LYS A 7 38.36 -18.29 -23.79
C LYS A 7 36.98 -18.78 -24.22
N ASP A 8 36.19 -17.92 -24.85
CA ASP A 8 34.86 -18.27 -25.36
C ASP A 8 34.96 -19.30 -26.49
N LEU A 9 35.94 -19.15 -27.39
CA LEU A 9 36.20 -20.13 -28.44
C LEU A 9 36.61 -21.50 -27.86
N GLN A 10 37.50 -21.51 -26.87
CA GLN A 10 37.91 -22.75 -26.21
C GLN A 10 36.74 -23.44 -25.49
N LYS A 11 35.86 -22.67 -24.84
CA LYS A 11 34.64 -23.18 -24.21
C LYS A 11 33.69 -23.78 -25.24
N PHE A 12 33.52 -23.11 -26.38
CA PHE A 12 32.70 -23.60 -27.48
C PHE A 12 33.23 -24.93 -28.05
N LEU A 13 34.52 -25.00 -28.36
CA LEU A 13 35.14 -26.22 -28.91
C LEU A 13 35.00 -27.40 -27.95
N LYS A 14 35.21 -27.17 -26.65
CA LYS A 14 35.01 -28.20 -25.62
C LYS A 14 33.56 -28.72 -25.60
N ASN A 15 32.58 -27.82 -25.70
CA ASN A 15 31.17 -28.20 -25.74
C ASN A 15 30.83 -29.02 -27.00
N VAL A 16 31.40 -28.65 -28.15
CA VAL A 16 31.20 -29.39 -29.40
C VAL A 16 31.76 -30.81 -29.28
N ASP A 17 32.97 -30.96 -28.73
CA ASP A 17 33.59 -32.28 -28.53
C ASP A 17 32.78 -33.15 -27.57
N GLU A 18 32.30 -32.58 -26.46
CA GLU A 18 31.43 -33.29 -25.50
C GLU A 18 30.14 -33.79 -26.15
N ILE A 19 29.48 -32.95 -26.97
CA ILE A 19 28.26 -33.34 -27.69
C ILE A 19 28.57 -34.41 -28.74
N SER A 20 29.69 -34.29 -29.46
CA SER A 20 30.08 -35.26 -30.47
C SER A 20 30.33 -36.64 -29.84
N ASN A 21 31.01 -36.69 -28.70
CA ASN A 21 31.22 -37.92 -27.95
C ASN A 21 29.89 -38.52 -27.46
N LEU A 22 28.98 -37.71 -26.94
CA LEU A 22 27.67 -38.16 -26.47
C LEU A 22 26.83 -38.78 -27.60
N ILE A 23 26.82 -38.15 -28.78
CA ILE A 23 26.15 -38.67 -29.98
C ILE A 23 26.79 -39.99 -30.43
N GLN A 24 28.11 -40.10 -30.35
CA GLN A 24 28.82 -41.32 -30.70
C GLN A 24 28.48 -42.46 -29.71
N GLU A 25 28.42 -42.18 -28.41
CA GLU A 25 28.05 -43.16 -27.38
C GLU A 25 26.58 -43.59 -27.50
N MET A 26 25.66 -42.69 -27.86
CA MET A 26 24.27 -43.03 -28.16
C MET A 26 24.12 -43.96 -29.37
N ASN A 27 25.06 -43.91 -30.32
CA ASN A 27 25.11 -44.78 -31.49
C ASN A 27 25.97 -46.04 -31.27
N SER A 28 26.40 -46.32 -30.04
CA SER A 28 27.14 -47.54 -29.70
C SER A 28 26.24 -48.78 -29.79
N ASP A 29 26.81 -49.90 -30.24
CA ASP A 29 26.14 -51.20 -30.25
C ASP A 29 26.02 -51.83 -28.85
N ASP A 30 26.72 -51.27 -27.85
CA ASP A 30 26.62 -51.69 -26.45
C ASP A 30 25.40 -51.01 -25.76
N PRO A 31 24.38 -51.78 -25.35
CA PRO A 31 23.16 -51.23 -24.76
C PRO A 31 23.41 -50.50 -23.42
N VAL A 32 24.48 -50.82 -22.69
CA VAL A 32 24.82 -50.18 -21.42
C VAL A 32 25.40 -48.79 -21.66
N VAL A 33 26.28 -48.68 -22.66
CA VAL A 33 26.89 -47.40 -23.08
C VAL A 33 25.82 -46.48 -23.66
N GLN A 34 24.96 -47.02 -24.53
CA GLN A 34 23.86 -46.27 -25.12
C GLN A 34 22.89 -45.73 -24.06
N GLN A 35 22.45 -46.55 -23.10
CA GLN A 35 21.54 -46.09 -22.04
C GLN A 35 22.18 -45.03 -21.14
N LYS A 36 23.47 -45.18 -20.82
CA LYS A 36 24.19 -44.19 -20.03
C LYS A 36 24.27 -42.83 -20.75
N ALA A 37 24.56 -42.84 -22.05
CA ALA A 37 24.62 -41.63 -22.86
C ALA A 37 23.24 -40.94 -22.98
N VAL A 38 22.16 -41.71 -23.09
CA VAL A 38 20.78 -41.17 -23.08
C VAL A 38 20.48 -40.47 -21.75
N LEU A 39 20.75 -41.10 -20.61
CA LEU A 39 20.54 -40.50 -19.29
C LEU A 39 21.39 -39.23 -19.07
N GLU A 40 22.62 -39.24 -19.55
CA GLU A 40 23.50 -38.08 -19.47
C GLU A 40 23.00 -36.91 -20.35
N THR A 41 22.40 -37.22 -21.50
CA THR A 41 21.72 -36.25 -22.37
C THR A 41 20.51 -35.64 -21.68
N GLU A 42 19.64 -36.46 -21.08
CA GLU A 42 18.45 -36.01 -20.36
C GLU A 42 18.83 -35.09 -19.18
N LYS A 43 19.84 -35.48 -18.41
CA LYS A 43 20.37 -34.66 -17.32
C LYS A 43 20.91 -33.31 -17.82
N ARG A 44 21.61 -33.30 -18.96
CA ARG A 44 22.14 -32.07 -19.57
C ARG A 44 21.03 -31.15 -20.07
N LEU A 45 19.96 -31.71 -20.67
CA LEU A 45 18.79 -30.95 -21.10
C LEU A 45 18.04 -30.31 -19.91
N LEU A 46 17.89 -31.04 -18.80
CA LEU A 46 17.31 -30.51 -17.56
C LEU A 46 18.10 -29.32 -16.99
N LEU A 47 19.43 -29.42 -16.97
CA LEU A 47 20.28 -28.33 -16.48
C LEU A 47 20.26 -27.10 -17.41
N MET A 48 20.01 -27.28 -18.71
CA MET A 48 19.84 -26.18 -19.65
C MET A 48 18.50 -25.43 -19.50
N GLU A 49 17.48 -26.04 -18.90
CA GLU A 49 16.23 -25.33 -18.56
C GLU A 49 16.40 -24.42 -17.33
N GLU A 50 17.33 -24.74 -16.42
CA GLU A 50 17.62 -23.91 -15.22
C GLU A 50 18.54 -22.72 -15.54
N ASP A 51 19.45 -22.86 -16.52
CA ASP A 51 20.43 -21.83 -16.93
C ASP A 51 20.01 -21.06 -18.21
N GLN A 52 18.72 -20.79 -18.42
CA GLN A 52 18.29 -19.80 -19.41
C GLN A 52 18.68 -18.37 -18.98
N GLU A 53 19.98 -18.07 -19.00
CA GLU A 53 20.40 -16.85 -19.66
C GLU A 53 20.01 -17.00 -21.13
N GLU A 54 18.83 -16.51 -21.49
CA GLU A 54 18.40 -16.36 -22.90
C GLU A 54 19.39 -15.45 -23.63
N ASP A 55 20.52 -16.01 -24.07
CA ASP A 55 21.40 -15.40 -25.05
C ASP A 55 21.17 -16.01 -26.44
N GLU A 56 19.91 -16.12 -26.82
CA GLU A 56 19.56 -16.47 -28.18
C GLU A 56 18.56 -15.45 -28.71
N CYS A 57 19.02 -14.65 -29.67
CA CYS A 57 18.18 -13.78 -30.48
C CYS A 57 17.24 -14.65 -31.35
N ARG A 58 16.28 -15.34 -30.75
CA ARG A 58 15.16 -15.95 -31.48
C ARG A 58 14.24 -14.80 -31.84
N THR A 59 14.51 -14.13 -32.96
CA THR A 59 13.45 -13.40 -33.65
C THR A 59 12.43 -14.44 -34.08
N THR A 60 11.37 -14.64 -33.29
CA THR A 60 10.17 -15.32 -33.77
C THR A 60 9.68 -14.48 -34.94
N LEU A 61 10.05 -14.87 -36.16
CA LEU A 61 9.66 -14.19 -37.39
C LEU A 61 8.16 -14.40 -37.58
N ASN A 62 7.35 -13.58 -36.92
CA ASN A 62 6.01 -13.30 -37.39
C ASN A 62 6.18 -12.57 -38.73
N LYS A 63 6.20 -13.32 -39.84
CA LYS A 63 6.23 -12.77 -41.20
C LYS A 63 4.89 -12.08 -41.46
N THR A 64 4.74 -10.85 -40.99
CA THR A 64 3.64 -10.00 -41.42
C THR A 64 4.03 -9.40 -42.76
N MET A 65 3.38 -9.83 -43.85
CA MET A 65 3.56 -9.20 -45.17
C MET A 65 2.90 -7.83 -45.18
N ILE A 66 3.67 -6.79 -44.93
CA ILE A 66 3.24 -5.40 -45.07
C ILE A 66 3.76 -4.88 -46.42
N SER A 67 3.11 -5.25 -47.52
CA SER A 67 3.03 -4.54 -48.84
C SER A 67 2.73 -5.51 -49.99
N PRO A 68 1.97 -5.10 -51.04
CA PRO A 68 1.83 -5.87 -52.28
C PRO A 68 3.17 -5.92 -53.06
N PRO A 69 3.44 -6.98 -53.83
CA PRO A 69 4.69 -7.12 -54.56
C PRO A 69 4.75 -6.09 -55.70
N GLN A 70 5.62 -5.08 -55.55
CA GLN A 70 5.91 -4.16 -56.64
C GLN A 70 6.97 -4.75 -57.58
N THR A 71 6.66 -4.61 -58.86
CA THR A 71 7.31 -5.20 -60.02
C THR A 71 8.79 -4.84 -60.12
N ALA A 72 9.59 -5.83 -60.51
CA ALA A 72 11.02 -5.72 -60.74
C ALA A 72 11.40 -4.55 -61.66
N MET A 73 12.26 -3.64 -61.16
CA MET A 73 13.13 -2.82 -61.99
C MET A 73 14.58 -3.05 -61.58
N LYS A 74 15.40 -3.38 -62.59
CA LYS A 74 16.84 -3.60 -62.53
C LYS A 74 17.57 -2.28 -62.31
N SER A 75 18.47 -2.25 -61.34
CA SER A 75 19.82 -1.72 -61.55
C SER A 75 20.79 -2.54 -60.72
N ALA A 76 21.77 -3.09 -61.41
CA ALA A 76 22.91 -3.77 -60.82
C ALA A 76 23.79 -2.74 -60.12
N GLU A 77 23.55 -2.58 -58.82
CA GLU A 77 24.63 -2.35 -57.87
C GLU A 77 24.57 -3.56 -56.96
N GLU A 78 25.69 -4.28 -56.85
CA GLU A 78 25.89 -5.26 -55.80
C GLU A 78 25.67 -4.52 -54.47
N ILE A 79 24.42 -4.53 -53.98
CA ILE A 79 24.12 -4.18 -52.61
C ILE A 79 24.97 -5.16 -51.82
N ASN A 80 26.03 -4.64 -51.20
CA ASN A 80 27.00 -5.42 -50.45
C ASN A 80 26.22 -6.22 -49.39
N SER A 81 25.89 -7.47 -49.73
CA SER A 81 25.03 -8.36 -48.95
C SER A 81 25.64 -8.57 -47.56
N GLU A 82 26.97 -8.61 -47.53
CA GLU A 82 27.77 -8.68 -46.31
C GLU A 82 27.60 -7.41 -45.44
N ALA A 83 27.61 -6.21 -46.04
CA ALA A 83 27.33 -4.98 -45.31
C ALA A 83 25.90 -4.93 -44.73
N PHE A 84 24.91 -5.43 -45.48
CA PHE A 84 23.53 -5.55 -44.98
C PHE A 84 23.43 -6.55 -43.82
N LEU A 85 23.98 -7.76 -43.96
CA LEU A 85 24.02 -8.77 -42.91
C LEU A 85 24.74 -8.26 -41.66
N ALA A 86 25.89 -7.59 -41.82
CA ALA A 86 26.62 -6.97 -40.72
C ALA A 86 25.80 -5.87 -40.01
N SER A 87 25.03 -5.07 -40.75
CA SER A 87 24.13 -4.06 -40.17
C SER A 87 22.99 -4.69 -39.36
N VAL A 88 22.41 -5.78 -39.85
CA VAL A 88 21.32 -6.52 -39.17
C VAL A 88 21.85 -7.20 -37.92
N GLU A 89 23.03 -7.82 -38.00
CA GLU A 89 23.69 -8.43 -36.85
C GLU A 89 24.01 -7.38 -35.77
N LYS A 90 24.48 -6.19 -36.17
CA LYS A 90 24.73 -5.08 -35.25
C LYS A 90 23.44 -4.63 -34.54
N ASP A 91 22.34 -4.43 -35.27
CA ASP A 91 21.04 -4.05 -34.69
C ASP A 91 20.47 -5.17 -33.80
N ALA A 92 20.66 -6.44 -34.18
CA ALA A 92 20.28 -7.59 -33.35
C ALA A 92 21.04 -7.61 -32.02
N LYS A 93 22.36 -7.42 -32.05
CA LYS A 93 23.20 -7.32 -30.85
C LYS A 93 22.80 -6.12 -29.99
N GLU A 94 22.52 -4.97 -30.59
CA GLU A 94 22.09 -3.77 -29.85
C GLU A 94 20.71 -3.97 -29.18
N ARG A 95 19.75 -4.58 -29.88
CA ARG A 95 18.44 -4.92 -29.32
C ARG A 95 18.55 -5.93 -28.18
N ALA A 96 19.41 -6.94 -28.32
CA ALA A 96 19.67 -7.91 -27.25
C ALA A 96 20.26 -7.20 -26.02
N LYS A 97 21.28 -6.35 -26.22
CA LYS A 97 21.89 -5.53 -25.16
C LYS A 97 20.85 -4.66 -24.44
N ARG A 98 20.02 -3.92 -25.18
CA ARG A 98 18.95 -3.07 -24.62
C ARG A 98 17.94 -3.87 -23.79
N ARG A 99 17.58 -5.09 -24.20
CA ARG A 99 16.69 -5.97 -23.42
C ARG A 99 17.32 -6.38 -22.10
N ARG A 100 18.60 -6.76 -22.11
CA ARG A 100 19.34 -7.12 -20.88
C ARG A 100 19.41 -5.92 -19.93
N GLU A 101 19.79 -4.75 -20.44
CA GLU A 101 19.88 -3.52 -19.64
C GLU A 101 18.51 -3.12 -19.04
N ASN A 102 17.45 -3.15 -19.85
CA ASN A 102 16.10 -2.85 -19.37
C ASN A 102 15.61 -3.86 -18.33
N LYS A 103 15.96 -5.15 -18.47
CA LYS A 103 15.62 -6.20 -17.49
C LYS A 103 16.30 -5.90 -16.16
N VAL A 104 17.60 -5.65 -16.15
CA VAL A 104 18.36 -5.30 -14.93
C VAL A 104 17.77 -4.05 -14.26
N LEU A 105 17.43 -3.02 -15.05
CA LEU A 105 16.85 -1.80 -14.50
C LEU A 105 15.44 -2.03 -13.92
N ALA A 106 14.62 -2.85 -14.58
CA ALA A 106 13.29 -3.22 -14.07
C ALA A 106 13.38 -4.02 -12.76
N ASP A 107 14.35 -4.94 -12.65
CA ASP A 107 14.59 -5.69 -11.42
C ASP A 107 15.09 -4.79 -10.28
N ALA A 108 15.99 -3.84 -10.55
CA ALA A 108 16.42 -2.87 -9.54
C ALA A 108 15.25 -1.99 -9.05
N LEU A 109 14.37 -1.55 -9.96
CA LEU A 109 13.18 -0.77 -9.62
C LEU A 109 12.16 -1.60 -8.84
N LYS A 110 12.02 -2.90 -9.16
CA LYS A 110 11.20 -3.83 -8.38
C LYS A 110 11.72 -3.93 -6.94
N GLU A 111 13.02 -4.16 -6.74
CA GLU A 111 13.59 -4.28 -5.39
C GLU A 111 13.44 -2.98 -4.59
N LYS A 112 13.72 -1.84 -5.21
CA LYS A 112 13.50 -0.53 -4.57
C LYS A 112 12.04 -0.30 -4.19
N GLY A 113 11.11 -0.73 -5.05
CA GLY A 113 9.67 -0.69 -4.75
C GLY A 113 9.28 -1.61 -3.60
N ASN A 114 9.90 -2.80 -3.50
CA ASN A 114 9.66 -3.74 -2.40
C ASN A 114 10.18 -3.18 -1.07
N GLU A 115 11.33 -2.52 -1.06
CA GLU A 115 11.87 -1.84 0.11
C GLU A 115 10.94 -0.72 0.59
N ALA A 116 10.53 0.17 -0.31
CA ALA A 116 9.56 1.23 0.01
C ALA A 116 8.22 0.67 0.51
N PHE A 117 7.77 -0.47 -0.03
CA PHE A 117 6.57 -1.15 0.42
C PHE A 117 6.71 -1.68 1.85
N ALA A 118 7.87 -2.27 2.19
CA ALA A 118 8.16 -2.77 3.53
C ALA A 118 8.23 -1.63 4.57
N GLU A 119 8.71 -0.46 4.17
CA GLU A 119 8.71 0.76 4.99
C GLU A 119 7.31 1.39 5.16
N GLY A 120 6.29 0.90 4.45
CA GLY A 120 4.96 1.48 4.44
C GLY A 120 4.82 2.76 3.61
N ASN A 121 5.84 3.11 2.83
CA ASN A 121 5.82 4.23 1.89
C ASN A 121 5.22 3.78 0.54
N TYR A 122 3.90 3.54 0.57
CA TYR A 122 3.18 2.99 -0.58
C TYR A 122 3.17 3.90 -1.80
N GLU A 123 3.27 5.23 -1.63
CA GLU A 123 3.37 6.18 -2.74
C GLU A 123 4.66 5.96 -3.55
N THR A 124 5.80 5.87 -2.85
CA THR A 124 7.10 5.62 -3.47
C THR A 124 7.15 4.24 -4.12
N ALA A 125 6.58 3.22 -3.47
CA ALA A 125 6.48 1.88 -4.03
C ALA A 125 5.71 1.86 -5.37
N ILE A 126 4.56 2.56 -5.44
CA ILE A 126 3.76 2.67 -6.68
C ILE A 126 4.55 3.31 -7.82
N LEU A 127 5.33 4.36 -7.51
CA LEU A 127 6.16 5.06 -8.47
C LEU A 127 7.25 4.13 -9.02
N CYS A 128 8.02 3.48 -8.13
CA CYS A 128 9.08 2.55 -8.53
C CYS A 128 8.55 1.39 -9.39
N TYR A 129 7.40 0.80 -9.03
CA TYR A 129 6.80 -0.25 -9.87
C TYR A 129 6.29 0.26 -11.22
N THR A 130 5.83 1.51 -11.29
CA THR A 130 5.39 2.12 -12.56
C THR A 130 6.56 2.39 -13.48
N GLU A 131 7.66 2.94 -12.95
CA GLU A 131 8.90 3.14 -13.70
C GLU A 131 9.49 1.81 -14.18
N GLY A 132 9.43 0.76 -13.34
CA GLY A 132 9.87 -0.58 -13.74
C GLY A 132 9.10 -1.13 -14.95
N LEU A 133 7.78 -0.90 -14.99
CA LEU A 133 6.92 -1.30 -16.11
C LEU A 133 7.19 -0.52 -17.39
N GLU A 134 7.72 0.70 -17.30
CA GLU A 134 8.17 1.45 -18.49
C GLU A 134 9.41 0.82 -19.12
N LYS A 135 10.26 0.18 -18.32
CA LYS A 135 11.45 -0.55 -18.80
C LYS A 135 11.10 -1.93 -19.34
N LEU A 136 10.23 -2.67 -18.64
CA LEU A 136 9.83 -4.02 -19.01
C LEU A 136 8.32 -4.23 -18.79
N LYS A 137 7.54 -4.04 -19.86
CA LYS A 137 6.07 -4.17 -19.83
C LYS A 137 5.56 -5.59 -19.58
N ASP A 138 6.35 -6.62 -19.92
CA ASP A 138 5.92 -8.02 -19.80
C ASP A 138 6.09 -8.57 -18.37
N MET A 139 6.65 -7.76 -17.45
CA MET A 139 6.94 -8.16 -16.08
C MET A 139 5.68 -8.15 -15.19
N LYS A 140 4.93 -9.26 -15.21
CA LYS A 140 3.65 -9.43 -14.48
C LYS A 140 3.72 -9.07 -12.98
N VAL A 141 4.84 -9.40 -12.32
CA VAL A 141 5.04 -9.15 -10.88
C VAL A 141 4.92 -7.66 -10.53
N LEU A 142 5.38 -6.76 -11.41
CA LEU A 142 5.27 -5.32 -11.16
C LEU A 142 3.81 -4.84 -11.18
N TYR A 143 2.95 -5.43 -12.01
CA TYR A 143 1.53 -5.10 -12.01
C TYR A 143 0.84 -5.50 -10.71
N THR A 144 1.13 -6.71 -10.20
CA THR A 144 0.54 -7.20 -8.95
C THR A 144 0.98 -6.37 -7.76
N ASN A 145 2.28 -6.08 -7.65
CA ASN A 145 2.82 -5.33 -6.52
C ASN A 145 2.35 -3.87 -6.54
N ARG A 146 2.25 -3.26 -7.73
CA ARG A 146 1.65 -1.93 -7.89
C ARG A 146 0.18 -1.88 -7.48
N ALA A 147 -0.61 -2.89 -7.84
CA ALA A 147 -2.01 -2.97 -7.45
C ALA A 147 -2.17 -3.10 -5.93
N GLN A 148 -1.38 -3.98 -5.30
CA GLN A 148 -1.36 -4.16 -3.84
C GLN A 148 -0.99 -2.85 -3.12
N SER A 149 0.06 -2.17 -3.59
CA SER A 149 0.49 -0.87 -3.03
C SER A 149 -0.61 0.19 -3.08
N ARG A 150 -1.36 0.25 -4.20
CA ARG A 150 -2.50 1.17 -4.35
C ARG A 150 -3.62 0.87 -3.35
N GLU A 151 -3.93 -0.40 -3.12
CA GLU A 151 -4.95 -0.79 -2.15
C GLU A 151 -4.54 -0.46 -0.72
N CYS A 152 -3.28 -0.69 -0.35
CA CYS A 152 -2.75 -0.27 0.94
C CYS A 152 -2.82 1.25 1.14
N TYR A 153 -2.43 2.03 0.11
CA TYR A 153 -2.49 3.49 0.14
C TYR A 153 -3.94 4.01 0.34
N LYS A 154 -4.92 3.45 -0.36
CA LYS A 154 -6.33 3.79 -0.17
C LYS A 154 -6.81 3.52 1.26
N LYS A 155 -6.46 2.37 1.84
CA LYS A 155 -6.85 2.04 3.22
C LYS A 155 -6.28 3.04 4.22
N ILE A 156 -5.04 3.49 4.05
CA ILE A 156 -4.48 4.57 4.88
C ILE A 156 -5.30 5.85 4.75
N LEU A 157 -5.65 6.22 3.52
CA LEU A 157 -6.51 7.38 3.26
C LEU A 157 -7.92 7.24 3.84
N GLU A 158 -8.43 6.02 4.07
CA GLU A 158 -9.72 5.78 4.74
C GLU A 158 -9.61 5.80 6.28
N ILE A 159 -8.47 5.37 6.83
CA ILE A 159 -8.21 5.42 8.27
C ILE A 159 -8.01 6.86 8.73
N ASN A 160 -7.29 7.68 7.95
CA ASN A 160 -6.99 9.07 8.30
C ASN A 160 -8.25 9.94 8.60
N PRO A 161 -9.32 9.96 7.78
CA PRO A 161 -10.52 10.75 8.07
C PRO A 161 -11.29 10.21 9.29
N LYS A 162 -11.35 8.88 9.48
CA LYS A 162 -12.00 8.29 10.67
C LYS A 162 -11.24 8.64 11.95
N LEU A 163 -9.91 8.58 11.91
CA LEU A 163 -9.05 8.96 13.03
C LEU A 163 -9.16 10.46 13.31
N GLN A 164 -9.19 11.30 12.27
CA GLN A 164 -9.40 12.75 12.40
C GLN A 164 -10.74 13.07 13.07
N THR A 165 -11.83 12.42 12.67
CA THR A 165 -13.14 12.58 13.32
C THR A 165 -13.08 12.15 14.78
N GLN A 166 -12.51 10.97 15.08
CA GLN A 166 -12.41 10.48 16.45
C GLN A 166 -11.58 11.42 17.34
N VAL A 167 -10.43 11.90 16.87
CA VAL A 167 -9.60 12.86 17.60
C VAL A 167 -10.37 14.15 17.86
N LYS A 168 -11.11 14.65 16.87
CA LYS A 168 -11.95 15.84 17.03
C LYS A 168 -13.06 15.63 18.07
N ASP A 169 -13.71 14.47 18.06
CA ASP A 169 -14.75 14.15 19.03
C ASP A 169 -14.19 14.02 20.45
N TYR A 170 -13.02 13.41 20.62
CA TYR A 170 -12.34 13.35 21.92
C TYR A 170 -11.91 14.72 22.41
N LEU A 171 -11.33 15.56 21.55
CA LEU A 171 -10.97 16.94 21.92
C LEU A 171 -12.19 17.73 22.36
N ASN A 172 -13.30 17.66 21.62
CA ASN A 172 -14.54 18.34 22.01
C ASN A 172 -15.08 17.83 23.36
N GLN A 173 -14.98 16.53 23.64
CA GLN A 173 -15.40 15.97 24.94
C GLN A 173 -14.53 16.49 26.09
N VAL A 174 -13.21 16.55 25.89
CA VAL A 174 -12.27 17.12 26.87
C VAL A 174 -12.59 18.58 27.12
N ASP A 175 -12.75 19.40 26.07
CA ASP A 175 -13.08 20.82 26.19
C ASP A 175 -14.40 21.05 26.93
N LEU A 176 -15.43 20.24 26.64
CA LEU A 176 -16.72 20.31 27.33
C LEU A 176 -16.59 19.92 28.81
N GLN A 177 -15.79 18.91 29.13
CA GLN A 177 -15.55 18.49 30.50
C GLN A 177 -14.79 19.55 31.29
N GLU A 178 -13.70 20.10 30.75
CA GLU A 178 -12.93 21.16 31.39
C GLU A 178 -13.79 22.41 31.64
N LYS A 179 -14.68 22.75 30.70
CA LYS A 179 -15.64 23.84 30.88
C LYS A 179 -16.64 23.54 32.00
N ALA A 180 -17.16 22.32 32.08
CA ALA A 180 -18.06 21.92 33.16
C ALA A 180 -17.36 21.98 34.51
N ASP A 181 -16.13 21.45 34.61
CA ASP A 181 -15.33 21.48 35.83
C ASP A 181 -15.04 22.91 36.29
N LEU A 182 -14.76 23.81 35.34
CA LEU A 182 -14.58 25.24 35.63
C LEU A 182 -15.86 25.87 36.17
N GLN A 183 -17.01 25.60 35.55
CA GLN A 183 -18.31 26.09 36.00
C GLN A 183 -18.64 25.59 37.42
N GLU A 184 -18.35 24.32 37.71
CA GLU A 184 -18.56 23.74 39.05
C GLU A 184 -17.64 24.38 40.10
N LYS A 185 -16.38 24.64 39.73
CA LYS A 185 -15.42 25.33 40.59
C LYS A 185 -15.86 26.77 40.89
N GLU A 186 -16.23 27.54 39.87
CA GLU A 186 -16.74 28.90 40.03
C GLU A 186 -18.02 28.94 40.89
N ALA A 187 -18.93 28.00 40.68
CA ALA A 187 -20.15 27.90 41.47
C ALA A 187 -19.85 27.60 42.96
N ARG A 188 -18.84 26.76 43.23
CA ARG A 188 -18.39 26.47 44.60
C ARG A 188 -17.72 27.69 45.25
N GLU A 189 -16.87 28.41 44.53
CA GLU A 189 -16.26 29.65 45.05
C GLU A 189 -17.31 30.72 45.38
N LEU A 190 -18.37 30.84 44.56
CA LEU A 190 -19.48 31.76 44.83
C LEU A 190 -20.32 31.35 46.06
N LEU A 191 -20.46 30.04 46.33
CA LEU A 191 -21.04 29.56 47.58
C LEU A 191 -20.14 29.90 48.78
N ASP A 192 -18.84 29.63 48.67
CA ASP A 192 -17.86 29.83 49.76
C ASP A 192 -17.68 31.32 50.11
N SER A 193 -17.75 32.20 49.10
CA SER A 193 -17.78 33.65 49.29
C SER A 193 -19.08 34.18 49.90
N GLY A 194 -20.11 33.33 50.06
CA GLY A 194 -21.38 33.70 50.65
C GLY A 194 -22.26 34.56 49.76
N LYS A 195 -22.12 34.47 48.43
CA LYS A 195 -22.98 35.21 47.49
C LYS A 195 -24.44 34.84 47.77
N ASN A 196 -25.26 35.86 48.09
CA ASN A 196 -26.64 35.68 48.53
C ASN A 196 -27.47 34.79 47.59
N THR A 197 -27.35 34.96 46.26
CA THR A 197 -28.11 34.17 45.29
C THR A 197 -27.70 32.70 45.28
N ALA A 198 -26.40 32.40 45.29
CA ALA A 198 -25.87 31.04 45.32
C ALA A 198 -26.29 30.30 46.61
N VAL A 199 -26.14 30.94 47.77
CA VAL A 199 -26.53 30.37 49.08
C VAL A 199 -28.04 30.14 49.14
N THR A 200 -28.85 31.08 48.66
CA THR A 200 -30.32 30.95 48.61
C THR A 200 -30.74 29.78 47.72
N THR A 201 -30.13 29.65 46.54
CA THR A 201 -30.38 28.54 45.61
C THR A 201 -30.07 27.19 46.26
N LYS A 202 -28.92 27.05 46.91
CA LYS A 202 -28.55 25.83 47.62
C LYS A 202 -29.55 25.48 48.74
N ASN A 203 -29.89 26.45 49.59
CA ASN A 203 -30.84 26.24 50.69
C ASN A 203 -32.24 25.86 50.20
N LEU A 204 -32.68 26.45 49.07
CA LEU A 204 -33.95 26.12 48.46
C LEU A 204 -33.96 24.68 47.93
N LEU A 205 -32.88 24.23 47.27
CA LEU A 205 -32.73 22.85 46.81
C LEU A 205 -32.75 21.84 47.97
N GLU A 206 -32.06 22.13 49.06
CA GLU A 206 -32.10 21.33 50.29
C GLU A 206 -33.51 21.28 50.90
N THR A 207 -34.24 22.40 50.84
CA THR A 207 -35.62 22.48 51.35
C THR A 207 -36.57 21.67 50.49
N LEU A 208 -36.44 21.74 49.16
CA LEU A 208 -37.23 20.98 48.19
C LEU A 208 -36.90 19.49 48.15
N SER A 209 -35.73 19.08 48.64
CA SER A 209 -35.34 17.67 48.76
C SER A 209 -36.06 16.93 49.89
N LYS A 210 -36.80 17.64 50.77
CA LYS A 210 -37.54 17.01 51.87
C LYS A 210 -38.74 16.23 51.34
N PRO A 211 -38.87 14.92 51.64
CA PRO A 211 -40.00 14.13 51.20
C PRO A 211 -41.30 14.53 51.91
N ASP A 212 -42.42 14.01 51.40
CA ASP A 212 -43.75 14.05 52.04
C ASP A 212 -44.36 15.45 52.28
N GLN A 213 -43.93 16.46 51.53
CA GLN A 213 -44.56 17.77 51.52
C GLN A 213 -45.82 17.80 50.65
N ILE A 214 -46.67 18.81 50.90
CA ILE A 214 -47.89 19.03 50.11
C ILE A 214 -47.57 19.52 48.68
N PRO A 215 -48.42 19.23 47.67
CA PRO A 215 -48.18 19.68 46.29
C PRO A 215 -47.90 21.19 46.14
N LEU A 216 -48.61 22.02 46.91
CA LEU A 216 -48.43 23.48 46.92
C LEU A 216 -47.01 23.92 47.33
N PHE A 217 -46.36 23.15 48.22
CA PHE A 217 -44.99 23.44 48.66
C PHE A 217 -44.00 23.28 47.50
N TYR A 218 -44.11 22.17 46.76
CA TYR A 218 -43.23 21.95 45.61
C TYR A 218 -43.55 22.91 44.46
N ALA A 219 -44.82 23.18 44.18
CA ALA A 219 -45.22 24.13 43.13
C ALA A 219 -44.62 25.52 43.39
N GLY A 220 -44.79 26.07 44.60
CA GLY A 220 -44.25 27.37 44.96
C GLY A 220 -42.72 27.40 45.00
N GLY A 221 -42.08 26.35 45.53
CA GLY A 221 -40.62 26.30 45.56
C GLY A 221 -39.99 26.11 44.17
N ILE A 222 -40.62 25.35 43.27
CA ILE A 222 -40.19 25.22 41.86
C ILE A 222 -40.36 26.54 41.11
N GLU A 223 -41.44 27.29 41.36
CA GLU A 223 -41.67 28.61 40.77
C GLU A 223 -40.52 29.58 41.12
N ILE A 224 -40.18 29.67 42.41
CA ILE A 224 -39.03 30.47 42.88
C ILE A 224 -37.73 29.98 42.27
N LEU A 225 -37.52 28.66 42.25
CA LEU A 225 -36.30 28.05 41.72
C LEU A 225 -36.13 28.36 40.22
N THR A 226 -37.22 28.35 39.45
CA THR A 226 -37.21 28.70 38.02
C THR A 226 -36.80 30.15 37.79
N GLU A 227 -37.20 31.06 38.69
CA GLU A 227 -36.78 32.46 38.61
C GLU A 227 -35.28 32.66 38.92
N MET A 228 -34.73 31.86 39.84
CA MET A 228 -33.32 31.95 40.26
C MET A 228 -32.33 31.26 39.31
N ILE A 229 -32.74 30.22 38.57
CA ILE A 229 -31.89 29.42 37.67
C ILE A 229 -31.67 30.12 36.29
N LYS A 230 -31.52 31.46 36.29
CA LYS A 230 -31.26 32.22 35.05
C LYS A 230 -29.78 32.27 34.70
N GLU A 231 -28.94 32.29 35.72
CA GLU A 231 -27.49 32.44 35.59
C GLU A 231 -26.79 31.06 35.61
N CYS A 232 -25.61 31.00 34.98
CA CYS A 232 -24.86 29.76 34.82
C CYS A 232 -24.48 29.14 36.18
N THR A 233 -24.22 29.97 37.20
CA THR A 233 -23.90 29.54 38.56
C THR A 233 -25.06 28.75 39.18
N GLU A 234 -26.26 29.32 39.22
CA GLU A 234 -27.44 28.71 39.82
C GLU A 234 -27.89 27.45 39.04
N GLN A 235 -27.72 27.43 37.71
CA GLN A 235 -27.89 26.23 36.88
C GLN A 235 -26.91 25.11 37.25
N THR A 236 -25.64 25.46 37.48
CA THR A 236 -24.61 24.51 37.88
C THR A 236 -24.87 23.98 39.29
N LEU A 237 -25.32 24.84 40.21
CA LEU A 237 -25.74 24.44 41.56
C LEU A 237 -26.94 23.50 41.51
N PHE A 238 -27.94 23.77 40.68
CA PHE A 238 -29.06 22.84 40.47
C PHE A 238 -28.59 21.46 40.00
N ARG A 239 -27.68 21.41 39.01
CA ARG A 239 -27.09 20.16 38.50
C ARG A 239 -26.34 19.37 39.57
N THR A 240 -25.49 20.05 40.34
CA THR A 240 -24.57 19.42 41.30
C THR A 240 -25.20 19.10 42.65
N HIS A 241 -26.28 19.80 43.02
CA HIS A 241 -27.01 19.60 44.29
C HIS A 241 -28.34 18.86 44.10
N ASN A 242 -28.32 17.77 43.35
CA ASN A 242 -29.45 16.84 43.19
C ASN A 242 -30.76 17.49 42.71
N GLY A 243 -30.70 18.62 41.99
CA GLY A 243 -31.88 19.34 41.53
C GLY A 243 -32.78 18.48 40.64
N PHE A 244 -32.20 17.60 39.81
CA PHE A 244 -32.98 16.67 38.99
C PHE A 244 -33.66 15.56 39.80
N SER A 245 -33.04 15.08 40.88
CA SER A 245 -33.63 14.07 41.77
C SER A 245 -34.90 14.57 42.44
N ILE A 246 -34.98 15.88 42.76
CA ILE A 246 -36.20 16.50 43.29
C ILE A 246 -37.39 16.28 42.35
N ILE A 247 -37.16 16.30 41.04
CA ILE A 247 -38.21 16.16 40.02
C ILE A 247 -38.47 14.68 39.70
N SER A 248 -37.41 13.86 39.55
CA SER A 248 -37.55 12.47 39.11
C SER A 248 -38.10 11.54 40.19
N ASP A 249 -37.74 11.78 41.45
CA ASP A 249 -37.95 10.82 42.53
C ASP A 249 -39.23 11.14 43.33
N ASN A 250 -39.81 12.33 43.13
CA ASN A 250 -40.94 12.81 43.90
C ASN A 250 -42.28 12.46 43.25
N LYS A 251 -43.02 11.52 43.85
CA LYS A 251 -44.33 11.06 43.38
C LYS A 251 -45.42 12.15 43.38
N VAL A 252 -45.22 13.24 44.13
CA VAL A 252 -46.19 14.34 44.21
C VAL A 252 -46.04 15.32 43.04
N ILE A 253 -44.83 15.38 42.45
CA ILE A 253 -44.46 16.28 41.35
C ILE A 253 -44.65 15.57 39.99
N ARG A 254 -44.49 14.25 39.96
CA ARG A 254 -44.63 13.40 38.77
C ARG A 254 -46.08 13.08 38.44
#